data_AF-A0A2K5LKL6-F1
#
_entry.id   AF-A0A2K5LKL6-F1
#
_cell.length_a   1.000
_cell.length_b   1.000
_cell.length_c   1.000
_cell.angle_alpha   90.00
_cell.angle_beta   90.00
_cell.angle_gamma   90.00
#
_symmetry.space_group_name_H-M   'P 1'
#
loop_
_entity.id
_entity.type
_entity.pdbx_description
1 polymer ?
#
loop_
_entity_poly.entity_id
_entity_poly.type
_entity_poly.pdbx_seq_one_letter_code
_entity_poly.pdbx_strand_id
1 'polypeptide(L)'
;TAALVGQSEDPSPRHSVPPGAAVAFFEERARQLGLGCQKVEVAPGYVVTVLTWPGTNPALSSILLNSHTDVVPVFKEHWSHDPFEAFKDSEGYIYARGAQDMKCVSIQYLEAVRRLKVEGHRFPRTIHMTFVPDEEVGGHQGMELFVQRPEFHALRAGFALDEGIANPTDAFTVFYSERSPWCKARLCLKTTTTTKTPDNNNNNNKNTPLSWRRSRGEEGERA
;
A
#
# COMPACT_ATOMS: atom_id res chain seq x y z
N THR A 1 20.00 11.74 2.98
CA THR A 1 19.26 12.55 1.99
C THR A 1 18.34 11.64 1.18
N ALA A 2 17.15 11.35 1.73
CA ALA A 2 16.07 10.63 1.02
C ALA A 2 15.32 11.53 0.02
N ALA A 3 15.64 12.82 0.02
CA ALA A 3 15.09 13.84 -0.87
C ALA A 3 15.23 13.53 -2.36
N LEU A 4 16.33 12.87 -2.74
CA LEU A 4 16.71 12.62 -4.14
C LEU A 4 15.94 11.46 -4.80
N VAL A 5 14.99 10.86 -4.07
CA VAL A 5 14.33 9.62 -4.45
C VAL A 5 12.87 9.91 -4.83
N GLY A 6 12.63 10.87 -5.72
CA GLY A 6 11.29 11.13 -6.27
C GLY A 6 11.22 10.63 -7.70
N GLN A 7 10.36 9.66 -7.99
CA GLN A 7 9.90 9.51 -9.37
C GLN A 7 8.96 10.68 -9.63
N SER A 8 9.44 11.71 -10.31
CA SER A 8 8.57 12.70 -10.93
C SER A 8 8.40 12.31 -12.39
N GLU A 9 7.17 12.10 -12.84
CA GLU A 9 6.83 12.13 -14.28
C GLU A 9 6.80 13.58 -14.81
N ASP A 10 7.72 14.43 -14.33
CA ASP A 10 7.90 15.77 -14.86
C ASP A 10 8.81 15.69 -16.10
N PRO A 11 8.32 16.07 -17.30
CA PRO A 11 9.11 16.06 -18.54
C PRO A 11 10.25 17.11 -18.55
N SER A 12 10.47 17.88 -17.47
CA SER A 12 11.55 18.86 -17.40
C SER A 12 12.95 18.20 -17.29
N PRO A 13 13.89 18.52 -18.20
CA PRO A 13 15.12 17.75 -18.42
C PRO A 13 16.21 17.86 -17.34
N ARG A 14 15.94 18.48 -16.18
CA ARG A 14 16.95 18.76 -15.15
C ARG A 14 16.86 17.87 -13.90
N HIS A 15 15.80 17.08 -13.75
CA HIS A 15 15.55 16.28 -12.54
C HIS A 15 14.95 14.90 -12.83
N SER A 16 15.29 14.26 -13.95
CA SER A 16 14.89 12.87 -14.18
C SER A 16 15.66 11.95 -13.24
N VAL A 17 15.07 11.61 -12.10
CA VAL A 17 15.58 10.57 -11.20
C VAL A 17 15.63 9.26 -12.00
N PRO A 18 16.78 8.55 -12.03
CA PRO A 18 16.90 7.31 -12.79
C PRO A 18 15.80 6.32 -12.38
N PRO A 19 15.19 5.61 -13.34
CA PRO A 19 14.28 4.50 -13.02
C PRO A 19 14.92 3.56 -12.00
N GLY A 20 14.21 3.27 -10.92
CA GLY A 20 14.71 2.38 -9.86
C GLY A 20 15.63 3.00 -8.80
N ALA A 21 15.91 4.31 -8.83
CA ALA A 21 16.73 4.94 -7.77
C ALA A 21 16.15 4.74 -6.35
N ALA A 22 14.83 4.67 -6.23
CA ALA A 22 14.15 4.37 -4.98
C ALA A 22 14.40 2.97 -4.47
N VAL A 23 14.27 2.00 -5.35
CA VAL A 23 14.58 0.60 -5.05
C VAL A 23 16.03 0.48 -4.60
N ALA A 24 16.97 1.06 -5.35
CA ALA A 24 18.39 1.05 -5.01
C ALA A 24 18.68 1.71 -3.64
N PHE A 25 17.99 2.80 -3.31
CA PHE A 25 18.09 3.44 -2.00
C PHE A 25 17.67 2.48 -0.88
N PHE A 26 16.52 1.81 -1.01
CA PHE A 26 16.02 0.89 0.01
C PHE A 26 16.88 -0.38 0.12
N GLU A 27 17.41 -0.90 -0.98
CA GLU A 27 18.37 -2.00 -0.98
C GLU A 27 19.63 -1.65 -0.16
N GLU A 28 20.18 -0.46 -0.39
CA GLU A 28 21.36 0.01 0.36
C GLU A 28 21.03 0.24 1.84
N ARG A 29 19.84 0.75 2.17
CA ARG A 29 19.40 0.85 3.58
C ARG A 29 19.20 -0.50 4.23
N ALA A 30 18.64 -1.48 3.52
CA ALA A 30 18.52 -2.84 4.03
C ALA A 30 19.90 -3.42 4.37
N ARG A 31 20.87 -3.24 3.47
CA ARG A 31 22.26 -3.67 3.66
C ARG A 31 22.91 -3.01 4.89
N GLN A 32 22.78 -1.69 5.03
CA GLN A 32 23.34 -0.94 6.16
C GLN A 32 22.71 -1.33 7.51
N LEU A 33 21.41 -1.62 7.52
CA LEU A 33 20.68 -1.98 8.74
C LEU A 33 20.77 -3.48 9.07
N GLY A 34 21.26 -4.30 8.13
CA GLY A 34 21.26 -5.76 8.24
C GLY A 34 19.84 -6.32 8.28
N LEU A 35 18.99 -5.84 7.37
CA LEU A 35 17.61 -6.30 7.16
C LEU A 35 17.54 -7.17 5.91
N GLY A 36 16.59 -8.11 5.88
CA GLY A 36 16.26 -8.82 4.64
C GLY A 36 15.66 -7.85 3.63
N CYS A 37 15.95 -8.01 2.34
CA CYS A 37 15.41 -7.18 1.27
C CYS A 37 14.84 -8.07 0.17
N GLN A 38 13.56 -7.92 -0.14
CA GLN A 38 12.88 -8.59 -1.24
C GLN A 38 12.32 -7.55 -2.21
N LYS A 39 12.53 -7.78 -3.51
CA LYS A 39 11.90 -7.01 -4.59
C LYS A 39 10.82 -7.86 -5.23
N VAL A 40 9.64 -7.29 -5.40
CA VAL A 40 8.50 -7.95 -6.05
C VAL A 40 8.03 -7.03 -7.17
N GLU A 41 8.33 -7.41 -8.40
CA GLU A 41 7.83 -6.71 -9.58
C GLU A 41 6.38 -7.17 -9.85
N VAL A 42 5.43 -6.27 -9.58
CA VAL A 42 3.98 -6.57 -9.68
C VAL A 42 3.42 -6.26 -11.06
N ALA A 43 4.05 -5.32 -11.78
CA ALA A 43 3.86 -5.01 -13.19
C ALA A 43 5.21 -4.56 -13.79
N PRO A 44 5.42 -4.61 -15.12
CA PRO A 44 6.70 -4.23 -15.72
C PRO A 44 7.13 -2.81 -15.32
N GLY A 45 8.27 -2.69 -14.61
CA GLY A 45 8.79 -1.43 -14.09
C GLY A 45 8.25 -1.00 -12.71
N TYR A 46 7.24 -1.70 -12.17
CA TYR A 46 6.61 -1.40 -10.88
C TYR A 46 7.06 -2.41 -9.83
N VAL A 47 8.08 -2.02 -9.06
CA VAL A 47 8.71 -2.88 -8.06
C VAL A 47 8.31 -2.44 -6.66
N VAL A 48 7.65 -3.34 -5.93
CA VAL A 48 7.47 -3.23 -4.48
C VAL A 48 8.73 -3.70 -3.78
N THR A 49 9.25 -2.91 -2.85
CA THR A 49 10.41 -3.29 -2.03
C THR A 49 9.97 -3.61 -0.61
N VAL A 50 10.35 -4.78 -0.10
CA VAL A 50 10.03 -5.23 1.26
C VAL A 50 11.31 -5.40 2.06
N LEU A 51 11.47 -4.58 3.11
CA LEU A 51 12.52 -4.74 4.10
C LEU A 51 11.99 -5.51 5.30
N THR A 52 12.74 -6.51 5.78
CA THR A 52 12.28 -7.40 6.84
C THR A 52 13.22 -7.41 8.04
N TRP A 53 12.65 -7.17 9.22
CA TRP A 53 13.27 -7.43 10.52
C TRP A 53 12.59 -8.64 11.18
N PRO A 54 13.22 -9.84 11.14
CA PRO A 54 12.63 -11.06 11.69
C PRO A 54 12.39 -10.96 13.21
N GLY A 55 11.17 -11.33 13.62
CA GLY A 55 10.82 -11.46 15.04
C GLY A 55 11.38 -12.75 15.65
N THR A 56 11.24 -12.88 16.98
CA THR A 56 11.69 -14.09 17.71
C THR A 56 10.69 -15.24 17.63
N ASN A 57 9.43 -14.99 17.26
CA ASN A 57 8.39 -16.01 17.12
C ASN A 57 7.75 -15.97 15.72
N PRO A 58 8.22 -16.80 14.76
CA PRO A 58 7.69 -16.81 13.40
C PRO A 58 6.27 -17.38 13.28
N ALA A 59 5.70 -17.95 14.36
CA ALA A 59 4.32 -18.41 14.36
C ALA A 59 3.32 -17.25 14.41
N LEU A 60 3.71 -16.08 14.94
CA LEU A 60 2.86 -14.91 15.02
C LEU A 60 2.74 -14.18 13.68
N SER A 61 1.58 -13.56 13.44
CA SER A 61 1.40 -12.62 12.34
C SER A 61 2.30 -11.39 12.49
N SER A 62 2.73 -10.83 11.36
CA SER A 62 3.66 -9.71 11.29
C SER A 62 2.98 -8.35 11.44
N ILE A 63 3.80 -7.31 11.64
CA ILE A 63 3.40 -5.90 11.54
C ILE A 63 3.92 -5.36 10.21
N LEU A 64 3.05 -4.72 9.43
CA LEU A 64 3.43 -3.99 8.23
C LEU A 64 3.54 -2.50 8.52
N LEU A 65 4.65 -1.91 8.09
CA LEU A 65 4.88 -0.48 8.06
C LEU A 65 4.95 -0.07 6.59
N ASN A 66 3.81 0.32 6.04
CA ASN A 66 3.63 0.58 4.61
C ASN A 66 3.84 2.07 4.29
N SER A 67 4.35 2.33 3.08
CA SER A 67 4.41 3.67 2.52
C SER A 67 4.57 3.64 1.00
N HIS A 68 4.11 4.68 0.30
CA HIS A 68 4.37 4.85 -1.13
C HIS A 68 5.63 5.70 -1.39
N THR A 69 6.13 5.63 -2.62
CA THR A 69 7.45 6.18 -3.01
C THR A 69 7.37 7.27 -4.07
N ASP A 70 6.32 7.23 -4.88
CA ASP A 70 5.90 8.28 -5.79
C ASP A 70 5.36 9.49 -5.04
N VAL A 71 5.33 10.62 -5.72
CA VAL A 71 4.86 11.91 -5.21
C VAL A 71 4.16 12.64 -6.35
N VAL A 72 3.08 13.38 -6.07
CA VAL A 72 2.42 14.16 -7.13
C VAL A 72 3.34 15.20 -7.81
N PRO A 73 3.00 15.63 -9.05
CA PRO A 73 3.70 16.71 -9.76
C PRO A 73 3.78 18.05 -9.01
N VAL A 74 4.59 18.96 -9.58
CA VAL A 74 4.83 20.31 -9.05
C VAL A 74 4.78 21.36 -10.15
N PHE A 75 4.30 22.56 -9.82
CA PHE A 75 4.54 23.77 -10.59
C PHE A 75 5.69 24.52 -9.92
N LYS A 76 6.93 24.31 -10.39
CA LYS A 76 8.17 24.76 -9.72
C LYS A 76 8.22 26.27 -9.52
N GLU A 77 7.61 27.04 -10.42
CA GLU A 77 7.50 28.49 -10.37
C GLU A 77 6.74 29.03 -9.15
N HIS A 78 5.95 28.19 -8.48
CA HIS A 78 5.21 28.54 -7.26
C HIS A 78 5.94 28.12 -5.97
N TRP A 79 7.11 27.50 -6.07
CA TRP A 79 7.89 27.08 -4.91
C TRP A 79 8.94 28.13 -4.55
N SER A 80 9.06 28.43 -3.25
CA SER A 80 10.12 29.31 -2.73
C SER A 80 11.52 28.69 -2.79
N HIS A 81 11.59 27.36 -2.82
CA HIS A 81 12.83 26.56 -2.90
C HIS A 81 12.61 25.40 -3.86
N ASP A 82 13.66 24.87 -4.49
CA ASP A 82 13.50 23.73 -5.39
C ASP A 82 12.83 22.54 -4.66
N PRO A 83 11.67 22.03 -5.13
CA PRO A 83 10.92 20.99 -4.45
C PRO A 83 11.66 19.65 -4.32
N PHE A 84 12.75 19.44 -5.04
CA PHE A 84 13.52 18.18 -5.01
C PHE A 84 14.92 18.34 -4.40
N GLU A 85 15.27 19.53 -3.90
CA GLU A 85 16.54 19.79 -3.22
C GLU A 85 16.49 19.45 -1.72
N ALA A 86 15.28 19.47 -1.12
CA ALA A 86 15.07 19.39 0.33
C ALA A 86 15.86 20.44 1.12
N PHE A 87 15.76 21.68 0.67
CA PHE A 87 16.33 22.83 1.37
C PHE A 87 15.76 22.92 2.79
N LYS A 88 16.63 23.17 3.76
CA LYS A 88 16.26 23.44 5.14
C LYS A 88 16.61 24.88 5.49
N ASP A 89 15.61 25.66 5.88
CA ASP A 89 15.81 27.06 6.24
C ASP A 89 16.42 27.24 7.64
N SER A 90 16.59 28.50 8.04
CA SER A 90 17.12 28.87 9.36
C SER A 90 16.16 28.62 10.51
N GLU A 91 14.86 28.49 10.25
CA GLU A 91 13.82 28.21 11.26
C GLU A 91 13.64 26.70 11.48
N GLY A 92 14.21 25.88 10.59
CA GLY A 92 14.22 24.42 10.68
C GLY A 92 13.20 23.73 9.78
N TYR A 93 12.47 24.46 8.93
CA TYR A 93 11.54 23.88 7.97
C TYR A 93 12.28 23.27 6.79
N ILE A 94 11.88 22.06 6.40
CA ILE A 94 12.40 21.36 5.23
C ILE A 94 11.37 21.47 4.10
N TYR A 95 11.78 22.07 2.99
CA TYR A 95 10.95 22.26 1.81
C TYR A 95 11.25 21.19 0.77
N ALA A 96 10.30 20.28 0.57
CA ALA A 96 10.40 19.28 -0.49
C ALA A 96 9.02 18.76 -0.89
N ARG A 97 8.84 18.41 -2.16
CA ARG A 97 7.74 17.55 -2.60
C ARG A 97 7.89 16.19 -1.94
N GLY A 98 6.89 15.86 -1.13
CA GLY A 98 6.81 14.67 -0.31
C GLY A 98 7.46 14.76 1.06
N ALA A 99 7.78 15.97 1.53
CA ALA A 99 8.19 16.20 2.91
C ALA A 99 7.10 15.83 3.94
N GLN A 100 5.83 16.02 3.60
CA GLN A 100 4.68 15.56 4.40
C GLN A 100 4.12 14.23 3.87
N ASP A 101 4.13 14.04 2.55
CA ASP A 101 3.37 13.00 1.85
C ASP A 101 4.27 12.18 0.90
N MET A 102 4.67 10.97 1.26
CA MET A 102 4.73 10.46 2.64
C MET A 102 6.15 10.02 3.02
N LYS A 103 7.18 10.55 2.31
CA LYS A 103 8.57 10.14 2.50
C LYS A 103 9.07 10.35 3.93
N CYS A 104 8.49 11.28 4.68
CA CYS A 104 8.78 11.44 6.10
C CYS A 104 8.45 10.16 6.89
N VAL A 105 7.30 9.54 6.63
CA VAL A 105 6.84 8.31 7.27
C VAL A 105 7.76 7.14 6.94
N SER A 106 8.13 6.98 5.66
CA SER A 106 9.09 5.95 5.22
C SER A 106 10.42 6.02 5.98
N ILE A 107 10.97 7.23 6.13
CA ILE A 107 12.25 7.43 6.83
C ILE A 107 12.09 7.31 8.34
N GLN A 108 10.96 7.73 8.92
CA GLN A 108 10.66 7.52 10.33
C GLN A 108 10.64 6.03 10.69
N TYR A 109 10.04 5.17 9.85
CA TYR A 109 10.08 3.72 10.04
C TYR A 109 11.50 3.16 10.01
N LEU A 110 12.30 3.52 9.00
CA LEU A 110 13.68 3.06 8.88
C LEU A 110 14.53 3.48 10.09
N GLU A 111 14.42 4.73 10.52
CA GLU A 111 15.19 5.25 11.66
C GLU A 111 14.72 4.68 13.00
N ALA A 112 13.43 4.45 13.18
CA ALA A 112 12.90 3.78 14.37
C ALA A 112 13.42 2.34 14.46
N VAL A 113 13.35 1.57 13.37
CA VAL A 113 13.90 0.22 13.29
C VAL A 113 15.40 0.22 13.53
N ARG A 114 16.15 1.15 12.92
CA ARG A 114 17.60 1.29 13.13
C ARG A 114 17.91 1.49 14.62
N ARG A 115 17.26 2.46 15.26
CA ARG A 115 17.49 2.79 16.68
C ARG A 115 17.21 1.58 17.57
N LEU A 116 16.03 0.97 17.42
CA LEU A 116 15.64 -0.19 18.23
C LEU A 116 16.58 -1.38 18.02
N LYS A 117 17.02 -1.63 16.78
CA LYS A 117 17.94 -2.74 16.48
C LYS A 117 19.34 -2.50 17.04
N VAL A 118 19.85 -1.26 16.98
CA VAL A 118 21.16 -0.88 17.56
C VAL A 118 21.12 -0.93 19.08
N GLU A 119 20.00 -0.58 19.70
CA GLU A 119 19.76 -0.69 21.15
C GLU A 119 19.59 -2.16 21.62
N GLY A 120 19.58 -3.14 20.70
CA GLY A 120 19.57 -4.56 21.02
C GLY A 120 18.16 -5.16 21.23
N HIS A 121 17.10 -4.41 20.94
CA HIS A 121 15.73 -4.90 21.09
C HIS A 121 15.45 -6.09 20.17
N ARG A 122 14.58 -6.99 20.64
CA ARG A 122 14.03 -8.10 19.86
C ARG A 122 12.57 -8.28 20.22
N PHE A 123 11.71 -8.31 19.20
CA PHE A 123 10.27 -8.41 19.38
C PHE A 123 9.74 -9.79 18.94
N PRO A 124 8.61 -10.27 19.50
CA PRO A 124 8.01 -11.53 19.07
C PRO A 124 7.59 -11.54 17.60
N ARG A 125 6.99 -10.44 17.12
CA ARG A 125 6.46 -10.33 15.76
C ARG A 125 7.52 -9.82 14.79
N THR A 126 7.53 -10.38 13.59
CA THR A 126 8.29 -9.84 12.46
C THR A 126 7.73 -8.48 12.05
N ILE A 127 8.62 -7.56 11.71
CA ILE A 127 8.28 -6.25 11.14
C ILE A 127 8.69 -6.25 9.67
N HIS A 128 7.76 -5.94 8.77
CA HIS A 128 8.04 -5.68 7.36
C HIS A 128 7.78 -4.21 7.08
N MET A 129 8.74 -3.55 6.41
CA MET A 129 8.54 -2.23 5.82
C MET A 129 8.30 -2.42 4.32
N THR A 130 7.18 -1.93 3.83
CA THR A 130 6.75 -2.10 2.43
C THR A 130 6.77 -0.75 1.74
N PHE A 131 7.53 -0.65 0.64
CA PHE A 131 7.66 0.57 -0.16
C PHE A 131 7.04 0.30 -1.53
N VAL A 132 5.90 0.93 -1.80
CA VAL A 132 5.12 0.70 -3.02
C VAL A 132 5.22 1.86 -4.01
N PRO A 133 5.11 1.61 -5.32
CA PRO A 133 4.87 2.66 -6.31
C PRO A 133 3.37 2.92 -6.50
N ASP A 134 3.05 3.94 -7.30
CA ASP A 134 1.78 4.13 -8.01
C ASP A 134 0.59 4.61 -7.16
N GLU A 135 0.79 4.96 -5.89
CA GLU A 135 -0.31 5.31 -4.98
C GLU A 135 -1.06 6.56 -5.46
N GLU A 136 -0.33 7.59 -5.89
CA GLU A 136 -0.86 8.92 -6.23
C GLU A 136 -1.75 8.92 -7.48
N VAL A 137 -1.74 7.82 -8.25
CA VAL A 137 -2.58 7.58 -9.43
C VAL A 137 -3.60 6.45 -9.21
N GLY A 138 -3.76 6.00 -7.97
CA GLY A 138 -4.78 5.04 -7.53
C GLY A 138 -4.25 3.67 -7.11
N GLY A 139 -2.95 3.41 -7.21
CA GLY A 139 -2.29 2.20 -6.73
C GLY A 139 -2.55 0.93 -7.56
N HIS A 140 -3.10 1.09 -8.77
CA HIS A 140 -3.53 -0.02 -9.64
C HIS A 140 -2.37 -0.90 -10.11
N GLN A 141 -1.18 -0.32 -10.31
CA GLN A 141 0.04 -1.03 -10.67
C GLN A 141 0.98 -1.24 -9.48
N GLY A 142 0.54 -0.89 -8.26
CA GLY A 142 1.31 -0.99 -7.02
C GLY A 142 0.63 -1.90 -6.00
N MET A 143 0.08 -1.28 -4.95
CA MET A 143 -0.49 -2.00 -3.81
C MET A 143 -1.68 -2.89 -4.20
N GLU A 144 -2.53 -2.47 -5.15
CA GLU A 144 -3.70 -3.26 -5.57
C GLU A 144 -3.29 -4.64 -6.12
N LEU A 145 -2.21 -4.71 -6.91
CA LEU A 145 -1.65 -5.97 -7.37
C LEU A 145 -0.90 -6.69 -6.27
N PHE A 146 -0.12 -5.96 -5.45
CA PHE A 146 0.73 -6.56 -4.43
C PHE A 146 -0.06 -7.38 -3.40
N VAL A 147 -1.22 -6.90 -2.95
CA VAL A 147 -2.04 -7.64 -1.96
C VAL A 147 -2.59 -8.99 -2.46
N GLN A 148 -2.56 -9.21 -3.79
CA GLN A 148 -2.99 -10.46 -4.43
C GLN A 148 -1.82 -11.44 -4.66
N ARG A 149 -0.59 -11.01 -4.36
CA ARG A 149 0.64 -11.78 -4.64
C ARG A 149 0.90 -12.85 -3.58
N PRO A 150 1.45 -14.02 -3.96
CA PRO A 150 1.90 -15.02 -2.98
C PRO A 150 2.97 -14.45 -2.03
N GLU A 151 3.81 -13.53 -2.51
CA GLU A 151 4.81 -12.84 -1.70
C GLU A 151 4.16 -12.02 -0.56
N PHE A 152 3.02 -11.35 -0.81
CA PHE A 152 2.29 -10.63 0.23
C PHE A 152 1.62 -11.57 1.23
N HIS A 153 0.98 -12.65 0.75
CA HIS A 153 0.40 -13.66 1.64
C HIS A 153 1.45 -14.31 2.55
N ALA A 154 2.68 -14.50 2.04
CA ALA A 154 3.80 -15.03 2.80
C ALA A 154 4.26 -14.10 3.95
N LEU A 155 3.96 -12.79 3.90
CA LEU A 155 4.25 -11.86 5.00
C LEU A 155 3.40 -12.16 6.24
N ARG A 156 2.26 -12.84 6.10
CA ARG A 156 1.33 -13.17 7.20
C ARG A 156 0.96 -11.95 8.04
N ALA A 157 0.60 -10.86 7.36
CA ALA A 157 0.27 -9.58 7.96
C ALA A 157 -0.88 -9.68 8.98
N GLY A 158 -0.67 -9.16 10.19
CA GLY A 158 -1.69 -9.08 11.24
C GLY A 158 -2.21 -7.68 11.51
N PHE A 159 -1.40 -6.66 11.23
CA PHE A 159 -1.73 -5.24 11.39
C PHE A 159 -0.85 -4.42 10.45
N ALA A 160 -1.35 -3.28 9.96
CA ALA A 160 -0.62 -2.38 9.08
C ALA A 160 -0.77 -0.93 9.54
N LEU A 161 0.31 -0.17 9.43
CA LEU A 161 0.31 1.29 9.44
C LEU A 161 0.66 1.80 8.05
N ASP A 162 0.04 2.89 7.65
CA ASP A 162 0.31 3.64 6.42
C ASP A 162 0.21 5.15 6.74
N GLU A 163 0.15 6.01 5.74
CA GLU A 163 0.03 7.46 5.98
C GLU A 163 -1.20 7.88 6.80
N GLY A 164 -1.05 9.06 7.42
CA GLY A 164 -2.13 9.82 8.02
C GLY A 164 -2.28 11.13 7.28
N ILE A 165 -2.42 12.23 8.03
CA ILE A 165 -2.36 13.57 7.45
C ILE A 165 -1.84 14.56 8.49
N ALA A 166 -1.18 15.62 8.03
CA ALA A 166 -0.74 16.69 8.90
C ALA A 166 -1.92 17.31 9.68
N ASN A 167 -1.66 17.71 10.92
CA ASN A 167 -2.63 18.41 11.76
C ASN A 167 -2.00 19.74 12.19
N PRO A 168 -2.67 20.89 11.99
CA PRO A 168 -2.13 22.20 12.34
C PRO A 168 -2.22 22.51 13.86
N THR A 169 -2.85 21.64 14.65
CA THR A 169 -2.98 21.77 16.11
C THR A 169 -2.01 20.84 16.82
N ASP A 170 -1.98 20.87 18.16
CA ASP A 170 -1.15 19.99 18.98
C ASP A 170 -1.61 18.51 18.94
N ALA A 171 -2.77 18.22 18.36
CA ALA A 171 -3.30 16.86 18.23
C ALA A 171 -2.73 16.12 17.00
N PHE A 172 -2.69 14.79 17.04
CA PHE A 172 -2.34 13.96 15.89
C PHE A 172 -3.59 13.34 15.26
N THR A 173 -3.69 13.41 13.93
CA THR A 173 -4.75 12.75 13.19
C THR A 173 -4.42 11.27 12.99
N VAL A 174 -5.39 10.39 13.24
CA VAL A 174 -5.29 8.95 12.96
C VAL A 174 -6.54 8.50 12.22
N PHE A 175 -6.36 7.85 11.08
CA PHE A 175 -7.46 7.22 10.36
C PHE A 175 -7.75 5.85 10.98
N TYR A 176 -8.98 5.70 11.47
CA TYR A 176 -9.41 4.51 12.17
C TYR A 176 -10.33 3.66 11.28
N SER A 177 -10.10 2.35 11.28
CA SER A 177 -10.97 1.38 10.64
C SER A 177 -11.06 0.11 11.49
N GLU A 178 -12.27 -0.44 11.62
CA GLU A 178 -12.52 -1.73 12.24
C GLU A 178 -13.50 -2.56 11.38
N ARG A 179 -13.51 -3.88 11.60
CA ARG A 179 -14.39 -4.83 10.91
C ARG A 179 -14.16 -4.82 9.39
N SER A 180 -15.13 -4.40 8.58
CA SER A 180 -15.01 -4.35 7.13
C SER A 180 -15.13 -2.91 6.67
N PRO A 181 -14.08 -2.33 6.04
CA PRO A 181 -14.07 -0.91 5.72
C PRO A 181 -15.17 -0.54 4.71
N TRP A 182 -15.40 -1.34 3.66
CA TRP A 182 -16.49 -1.16 2.69
C TRP A 182 -16.83 -2.50 2.01
N CYS A 183 -18.12 -2.85 1.85
CA CYS A 183 -18.55 -4.06 1.14
C CYS A 183 -19.15 -3.71 -0.24
N LYS A 184 -18.55 -4.20 -1.33
CA LYS A 184 -19.20 -4.24 -2.65
C LYS A 184 -19.86 -5.61 -2.82
N ALA A 185 -21.17 -5.69 -2.61
CA ALA A 185 -21.96 -6.86 -2.97
C ALA A 185 -22.28 -6.81 -4.47
N ARG A 186 -21.64 -7.66 -5.28
CA ARG A 186 -21.99 -7.81 -6.70
C ARG A 186 -23.19 -8.76 -6.81
N LEU A 187 -24.40 -8.21 -6.94
CA LEU A 187 -25.62 -8.99 -7.15
C LEU A 187 -25.68 -9.45 -8.62
N CYS A 188 -25.38 -10.72 -8.88
CA CYS A 188 -25.56 -11.30 -10.21
C CYS A 188 -26.98 -11.85 -10.34
N LEU A 189 -27.90 -11.05 -10.89
CA LEU A 189 -29.24 -11.53 -11.24
C LEU A 189 -29.13 -12.39 -12.51
N LYS A 190 -29.35 -13.71 -12.39
CA LYS A 190 -29.63 -14.54 -13.56
C LYS A 190 -31.08 -14.28 -13.98
N THR A 191 -31.29 -13.48 -15.01
CA THR A 191 -32.59 -13.40 -15.68
C THR A 191 -32.76 -14.65 -16.53
N THR A 192 -33.52 -15.62 -16.04
CA THR A 192 -33.97 -16.75 -16.87
C THR A 192 -35.09 -16.23 -17.76
N THR A 193 -34.78 -15.87 -19.00
CA THR A 193 -35.80 -15.52 -19.99
C THR A 193 -36.51 -16.81 -20.41
N THR A 194 -37.65 -17.12 -19.79
CA THR A 194 -38.52 -18.19 -20.29
C THR A 194 -39.20 -17.68 -21.55
N THR A 195 -38.69 -18.03 -22.73
CA THR A 195 -39.44 -17.89 -23.97
C THR A 195 -40.62 -18.86 -23.92
N LYS A 196 -41.79 -18.38 -23.49
CA LYS A 196 -43.05 -19.11 -23.66
C LYS A 196 -43.46 -18.99 -25.12
N THR A 197 -43.34 -20.08 -25.86
CA THR A 197 -44.18 -20.32 -27.05
C THR A 197 -45.65 -20.27 -26.62
N PRO A 198 -46.55 -19.64 -27.40
CA PRO A 198 -47.93 -19.46 -26.98
C PRO A 198 -48.69 -20.77 -27.11
N ASP A 199 -48.78 -21.53 -26.01
CA ASP A 199 -49.77 -22.60 -25.88
C ASP A 199 -51.03 -22.05 -25.24
N ASN A 200 -52.10 -22.12 -26.02
CA ASN A 200 -53.42 -21.61 -25.75
C ASN A 200 -54.14 -22.57 -24.78
N ASN A 201 -53.91 -22.46 -23.48
CA ASN A 201 -54.85 -23.00 -22.49
C ASN A 201 -54.73 -22.38 -21.08
N ASN A 202 -55.77 -21.61 -20.77
CA ASN A 202 -56.43 -21.30 -19.51
C ASN A 202 -55.79 -21.63 -18.14
N ASN A 203 -55.80 -20.62 -17.27
CA ASN A 203 -55.84 -20.66 -15.79
C ASN A 203 -54.71 -21.37 -15.00
N ASN A 204 -53.74 -20.58 -14.51
CA ASN A 204 -53.50 -20.44 -13.05
C ASN A 204 -52.30 -19.52 -12.78
N ASN A 205 -52.56 -18.35 -12.20
CA ASN A 205 -51.53 -17.43 -11.72
C ASN A 205 -50.99 -17.94 -10.36
N LYS A 206 -49.83 -18.60 -10.36
CA LYS A 206 -49.10 -18.94 -9.13
C LYS A 206 -47.85 -18.05 -9.04
N ASN A 207 -47.87 -17.10 -8.10
CA ASN A 207 -46.69 -16.36 -7.66
C ASN A 207 -45.67 -17.35 -7.08
N THR A 208 -44.50 -17.46 -7.70
CA THR A 208 -43.34 -18.16 -7.14
C THR A 208 -42.60 -17.22 -6.18
N PRO A 209 -42.28 -17.64 -4.95
CA PRO A 209 -41.51 -16.80 -4.03
C PRO A 209 -40.03 -16.77 -4.44
N LEU A 210 -39.42 -15.58 -4.36
CA LEU A 210 -37.98 -15.37 -4.49
C LEU A 210 -37.26 -16.19 -3.39
N SER A 211 -36.47 -17.17 -3.81
CA SER A 211 -35.61 -17.95 -2.90
C SER A 211 -34.25 -17.26 -2.77
N TRP A 212 -33.84 -17.00 -1.53
CA TRP A 212 -32.52 -16.47 -1.20
C TRP A 212 -31.55 -17.62 -1.01
N ARG A 213 -30.50 -17.69 -1.83
CA ARG A 213 -29.35 -18.59 -1.58
C ARG A 213 -28.10 -17.75 -1.36
N ARG A 214 -27.56 -17.79 -0.14
CA ARG A 214 -26.15 -17.44 0.10
C ARG A 214 -25.28 -18.49 -0.58
N SER A 215 -24.50 -18.10 -1.57
CA SER A 215 -23.39 -18.93 -2.05
C SER A 215 -22.28 -18.87 -0.98
N ARG A 216 -22.18 -19.89 -0.14
CA ARG A 216 -20.92 -20.18 0.57
C ARG A 216 -19.98 -20.79 -0.45
N GLY A 217 -18.77 -20.24 -0.56
CA GLY A 217 -17.68 -20.87 -1.31
C GLY A 217 -17.45 -22.27 -0.76
N GLU A 218 -17.19 -23.20 -1.67
CA GLU A 218 -17.02 -24.62 -1.40
C GLU A 218 -15.80 -24.85 -0.50
N GLU A 219 -16.03 -25.22 0.76
CA GLU A 219 -15.07 -26.02 1.53
C GLU A 219 -15.19 -27.46 1.03
N GLY A 220 -14.15 -27.92 0.34
CA GLY A 220 -14.00 -29.31 -0.04
C GLY A 220 -13.59 -30.13 1.19
N GLU A 221 -14.51 -30.94 1.69
CA GLU A 221 -14.26 -32.00 2.66
C GLU A 221 -14.77 -33.32 2.08
N ARG A 222 -13.84 -34.26 1.85
CA ARG A 222 -13.97 -35.73 1.74
C ARG A 222 -12.60 -36.28 1.28
N ALA A 223 -12.00 -37.31 1.86
CA ALA A 223 -12.45 -38.32 2.81
C ALA A 223 -11.31 -38.75 3.74
#